data_AF-A0A1Z4NB48-F1
#
_entry.id   AF-A0A1Z4NB48-F1
#
_cell.length_a   1.000
_cell.length_b   1.000
_cell.length_c   1.000
_cell.angle_alpha   90.00
_cell.angle_beta   90.00
_cell.angle_gamma   90.00
#
_symmetry.space_group_name_H-M   'P 1'
#
loop_
_entity.id
_entity.type
_entity.pdbx_description
1 polymer ?
#
loop_
_entity_poly.entity_id
_entity_poly.type
_entity_poly.pdbx_seq_one_letter_code
_entity_poly.pdbx_strand_id
1 'polypeptide(L)'
;MSSSSSAINLDKLNLLTSTPDCEPVDLKKDHEYNKTNGENIQNSEIISEAEAQELRRLEAKVERGLRAFWEIGQALRQIQDQRLYRQHYKNFEEYCINRWEMSRRSAYQLMEAASVYENVRHGAQILPANERQARPLTVLPPEKQREAWNKAVSTAPSGKVTSIHVAQVAKEYQQGNVVTKSRKNKTPNLQQSTNNSKPSDERSCWNCLHCSKEFVDDPHSFYCYQLGKLSFIEKDGNQRAQSCKFWTHRQAELDEINQSRPTSQESFTLTLQLPAYLQPLIQDAAKESGLVVVDWVTNILKAAVLKSEESRNTQIHQEIIDIQVSEIA
;
A
#
# COMPACT_ATOMS: atom_id res chain seq x y z
N MET A 1 -57.35 11.77 -1.17
CA MET A 1 -58.01 13.08 -1.15
C MET A 1 -58.06 13.58 0.27
N SER A 2 -57.87 14.90 0.42
CA SER A 2 -57.98 15.71 1.64
C SER A 2 -56.71 15.89 2.47
N SER A 3 -56.01 16.96 2.06
CA SER A 3 -54.87 17.64 2.64
C SER A 3 -55.21 18.34 3.98
N SER A 4 -54.21 18.54 4.83
CA SER A 4 -54.14 19.70 5.72
C SER A 4 -52.68 20.07 5.99
N SER A 5 -52.30 21.23 5.47
CA SER A 5 -51.03 21.91 5.72
C SER A 5 -51.16 22.78 6.98
N SER A 6 -50.10 22.90 7.76
CA SER A 6 -49.95 24.00 8.73
C SER A 6 -48.49 24.42 8.75
N ALA A 7 -48.21 25.54 8.08
CA ALA A 7 -46.97 26.28 8.21
C ALA A 7 -47.09 27.23 9.41
N ILE A 8 -46.04 27.33 10.24
CA ILE A 8 -45.88 28.45 11.18
C ILE A 8 -44.45 28.97 11.06
N ASN A 9 -44.39 30.30 10.98
CA ASN A 9 -43.30 31.15 10.56
C ASN A 9 -42.36 31.53 11.72
N LEU A 10 -41.11 31.77 11.36
CA LEU A 10 -39.99 32.26 12.14
C LEU A 10 -40.13 33.78 12.33
N ASP A 11 -40.13 34.30 13.56
CA ASP A 11 -39.47 35.56 13.95
C ASP A 11 -39.86 36.01 15.37
N LYS A 12 -38.86 36.60 16.05
CA LYS A 12 -38.86 37.28 17.36
C LYS A 12 -38.51 36.43 18.58
N LEU A 13 -37.27 36.62 19.07
CA LEU A 13 -37.03 37.38 20.31
C LEU A 13 -35.52 37.59 20.55
N ASN A 14 -35.05 38.79 20.17
CA ASN A 14 -33.90 39.43 20.78
C ASN A 14 -34.33 40.02 22.14
N LEU A 15 -33.57 39.75 23.20
CA LEU A 15 -33.56 40.58 24.41
C LEU A 15 -32.11 40.70 24.92
N LEU A 16 -31.58 41.92 24.77
CA LEU A 16 -30.38 42.45 25.41
C LEU A 16 -30.73 43.01 26.80
N THR A 17 -29.82 42.92 27.77
CA THR A 17 -29.53 43.85 28.90
C THR A 17 -28.39 43.22 29.74
N SER A 18 -27.39 43.88 30.36
CA SER A 18 -26.81 45.23 30.33
C SER A 18 -25.42 45.16 31.03
N THR A 19 -24.36 45.72 30.40
CA THR A 19 -23.19 46.56 30.88
C THR A 19 -22.52 46.40 32.28
N PRO A 20 -21.35 47.01 32.64
CA PRO A 20 -20.29 47.74 31.88
C PRO A 20 -18.79 47.48 32.32
N ASP A 21 -17.86 48.16 31.61
CA ASP A 21 -16.57 48.78 32.04
C ASP A 21 -15.19 48.23 31.57
N CYS A 22 -14.54 49.11 30.76
CA CYS A 22 -13.10 49.47 30.56
C CYS A 22 -12.07 48.38 30.19
N GLU A 23 -11.11 48.55 29.27
CA GLU A 23 -10.64 49.59 28.31
C GLU A 23 -9.58 48.89 27.39
N PRO A 24 -9.17 49.49 26.25
CA PRO A 24 -8.45 48.79 25.17
C PRO A 24 -6.92 48.77 25.39
N VAL A 25 -6.25 47.67 25.04
CA VAL A 25 -4.77 47.60 25.03
C VAL A 25 -4.24 47.41 23.61
N ASP A 26 -3.25 48.25 23.33
CA ASP A 26 -2.79 48.74 22.04
C ASP A 26 -1.85 47.79 21.30
N LEU A 27 -1.84 47.95 19.98
CA LEU A 27 -0.97 47.26 19.03
C LEU A 27 0.37 48.01 18.89
N LYS A 28 1.50 47.32 19.11
CA LYS A 28 2.71 47.24 18.23
C LYS A 28 4.05 47.19 19.00
N LYS A 29 4.95 46.40 18.39
CA LYS A 29 6.40 46.18 18.64
C LYS A 29 6.64 45.18 19.78
N ASP A 30 7.29 44.03 19.55
CA ASP A 30 8.64 43.97 18.99
C ASP A 30 8.85 42.94 17.86
N HIS A 31 9.71 43.40 16.96
CA HIS A 31 10.17 42.79 15.73
C HIS A 31 11.68 42.64 15.91
N GLU A 32 12.22 41.45 16.17
CA GLU A 32 13.62 41.06 15.86
C GLU A 32 13.96 39.69 16.46
N TYR A 33 13.79 38.63 15.67
CA TYR A 33 14.91 37.83 15.15
C TYR A 33 14.35 36.65 14.35
N ASN A 34 14.28 36.82 13.03
CA ASN A 34 14.42 35.75 12.02
C ASN A 34 14.58 36.44 10.67
N LYS A 35 15.64 37.25 10.57
CA LYS A 35 16.17 37.77 9.31
C LYS A 35 17.20 36.75 8.85
N THR A 36 16.82 35.90 7.89
CA THR A 36 17.64 35.39 6.77
C THR A 36 16.84 34.30 6.08
N ASN A 37 16.23 34.68 4.96
CA ASN A 37 15.92 33.90 3.75
C ASN A 37 14.62 34.43 3.14
N GLY A 38 14.59 35.73 2.90
CA GLY A 38 13.64 36.38 2.01
C GLY A 38 14.36 36.68 0.71
N GLU A 39 14.37 35.73 -0.21
CA GLU A 39 14.49 36.03 -1.64
C GLU A 39 13.40 35.24 -2.38
N ASN A 40 12.42 36.01 -2.85
CA ASN A 40 11.57 35.76 -4.01
C ASN A 40 10.33 34.85 -3.85
N ILE A 41 9.28 35.37 -3.22
CA ILE A 41 7.89 35.00 -3.54
C ILE A 41 7.10 36.29 -3.75
N GLN A 42 7.29 36.90 -4.92
CA GLN A 42 6.35 37.87 -5.46
C GLN A 42 5.86 37.39 -6.82
N ASN A 43 4.92 36.45 -6.79
CA ASN A 43 3.97 36.25 -7.87
C ASN A 43 2.66 35.69 -7.28
N SER A 44 1.93 36.54 -6.55
CA SER A 44 0.57 36.23 -6.15
C SER A 44 -0.35 36.60 -7.32
N GLU A 45 -0.49 35.68 -8.27
CA GLU A 45 -1.54 35.76 -9.29
C GLU A 45 -2.89 35.73 -8.57
N ILE A 46 -3.55 36.89 -8.50
CA ILE A 46 -4.88 37.02 -7.90
C ILE A 46 -5.87 36.36 -8.86
N ILE A 47 -6.45 35.23 -8.46
CA ILE A 47 -7.48 34.54 -9.25
C ILE A 47 -8.73 35.42 -9.37
N SER A 48 -9.32 35.45 -10.56
CA SER A 48 -10.59 36.13 -10.83
C SER A 48 -11.75 35.48 -10.06
N GLU A 49 -12.82 36.21 -9.77
CA GLU A 49 -14.02 35.65 -9.12
C GLU A 49 -14.60 34.46 -9.92
N ALA A 50 -14.51 34.50 -11.25
CA ALA A 50 -14.91 33.38 -12.11
C ALA A 50 -14.02 32.14 -11.90
N GLU A 51 -12.71 32.34 -11.75
CA GLU A 51 -11.75 31.26 -11.49
C GLU A 51 -11.91 30.70 -10.07
N ALA A 52 -12.18 31.56 -9.08
CA ALA A 52 -12.48 31.15 -7.71
C ALA A 52 -13.80 30.36 -7.62
N GLN A 53 -14.81 30.74 -8.41
CA GLN A 53 -16.06 29.99 -8.50
C GLN A 53 -15.86 28.62 -9.18
N GLU A 54 -15.03 28.55 -10.22
CA GLU A 54 -14.71 27.29 -10.89
C GLU A 54 -13.85 26.37 -10.00
N LEU A 55 -12.87 26.92 -9.27
CA LEU A 55 -12.10 26.19 -8.28
C LEU A 55 -13.03 25.55 -7.23
N ARG A 56 -13.94 26.32 -6.64
CA ARG A 56 -14.94 25.80 -5.68
C ARG A 56 -15.77 24.67 -6.28
N ARG A 57 -16.19 24.79 -7.54
CA ARG A 57 -16.97 23.76 -8.24
C ARG A 57 -16.17 22.46 -8.43
N LEU A 58 -14.90 22.59 -8.79
CA LEU A 58 -13.99 21.45 -8.98
C LEU A 58 -13.63 20.80 -7.65
N GLU A 59 -13.35 21.57 -6.61
CA GLU A 59 -13.11 21.08 -5.25
C GLU A 59 -14.31 20.30 -4.72
N ALA A 60 -15.53 20.81 -4.89
CA ALA A 60 -16.74 20.07 -4.52
C ALA A 60 -16.88 18.74 -5.29
N LYS A 61 -16.42 18.67 -6.54
CA LYS A 61 -16.39 17.41 -7.30
C LYS A 61 -15.32 16.45 -6.75
N VAL A 62 -14.14 16.96 -6.41
CA VAL A 62 -13.07 16.17 -5.78
C VAL A 62 -13.54 15.62 -4.45
N GLU A 63 -14.13 16.45 -3.60
CA GLU A 63 -14.67 16.05 -2.29
C GLU A 63 -15.72 14.94 -2.38
N ARG A 64 -16.64 15.01 -3.35
CA ARG A 64 -17.58 13.92 -3.61
C ARG A 64 -16.86 12.64 -4.05
N GLY A 65 -15.87 12.77 -4.93
CA GLY A 65 -15.05 11.64 -5.38
C GLY A 65 -14.30 10.96 -4.23
N LEU A 66 -13.77 11.73 -3.27
CA LEU A 66 -13.08 11.20 -2.08
C LEU A 66 -14.03 10.43 -1.15
N ARG A 67 -15.33 10.78 -1.13
CA ARG A 67 -16.36 10.08 -0.33
C ARG A 67 -17.00 8.90 -1.05
N ALA A 68 -16.83 8.79 -2.37
CA ALA A 68 -17.51 7.79 -3.19
C ALA A 68 -17.26 6.34 -2.75
N PHE A 69 -16.04 6.00 -2.29
CA PHE A 69 -15.74 4.64 -1.86
C PHE A 69 -16.57 4.22 -0.63
N TRP A 70 -16.84 5.15 0.30
CA TRP A 70 -17.65 4.91 1.48
C TRP A 70 -19.12 4.71 1.08
N GLU A 71 -19.67 5.57 0.22
CA GLU A 71 -21.04 5.43 -0.29
C GLU A 71 -21.25 4.11 -1.02
N ILE A 72 -20.30 3.73 -1.89
CA ILE A 72 -20.31 2.45 -2.61
C ILE A 72 -20.25 1.28 -1.61
N GLY A 73 -19.33 1.32 -0.65
CA GLY A 73 -19.19 0.27 0.35
C GLY A 73 -20.44 0.08 1.21
N GLN A 74 -21.10 1.17 1.61
CA GLN A 74 -22.37 1.13 2.34
C GLN A 74 -23.51 0.55 1.49
N ALA A 75 -23.62 0.98 0.23
CA ALA A 75 -24.63 0.46 -0.69
C ALA A 75 -24.44 -1.04 -0.95
N LEU A 76 -23.20 -1.48 -1.19
CA LEU A 76 -22.86 -2.90 -1.37
C LEU A 76 -23.23 -3.72 -0.13
N ARG A 77 -22.95 -3.20 1.07
CA ARG A 77 -23.35 -3.84 2.33
C ARG A 77 -24.86 -3.97 2.46
N GLN A 78 -25.61 -2.90 2.19
CA GLN A 78 -27.08 -2.95 2.23
C GLN A 78 -27.67 -3.94 1.21
N ILE A 79 -27.13 -3.97 -0.01
CA ILE A 79 -27.53 -4.95 -1.04
C ILE A 79 -27.27 -6.38 -0.57
N GLN A 80 -26.12 -6.62 0.07
CA GLN A 80 -25.76 -7.93 0.60
C GLN A 80 -26.67 -8.33 1.75
N ASP A 81 -26.80 -7.49 2.78
CA ASP A 81 -27.54 -7.77 4.02
C ASP A 81 -29.03 -8.06 3.75
N GLN A 82 -29.65 -7.25 2.87
CA GLN A 82 -31.05 -7.43 2.49
C GLN A 82 -31.23 -8.45 1.36
N ARG A 83 -30.13 -9.02 0.85
CA ARG A 83 -30.08 -9.96 -0.28
C ARG A 83 -30.87 -9.46 -1.49
N LEU A 84 -30.70 -8.18 -1.86
CA LEU A 84 -31.43 -7.53 -2.96
C LEU A 84 -31.02 -8.06 -4.34
N TYR A 85 -29.85 -8.69 -4.43
CA TYR A 85 -29.35 -9.33 -5.65
C TYR A 85 -30.08 -10.64 -6.02
N ARG A 86 -30.88 -11.21 -5.11
CA ARG A 86 -31.46 -12.56 -5.24
C ARG A 86 -32.42 -12.76 -6.43
N GLN A 87 -32.91 -11.67 -7.01
CA GLN A 87 -33.84 -11.75 -8.14
C GLN A 87 -33.18 -12.30 -9.41
N HIS A 88 -31.90 -11.99 -9.62
CA HIS A 88 -31.19 -12.31 -10.87
C HIS A 88 -29.87 -13.07 -10.64
N TYR A 89 -29.38 -13.16 -9.41
CA TYR A 89 -28.08 -13.75 -9.08
C TYR A 89 -28.18 -14.72 -7.91
N LYS A 90 -27.39 -15.80 -7.96
CA LYS A 90 -27.44 -16.85 -6.93
C LYS A 90 -26.77 -16.42 -5.62
N ASN A 91 -25.66 -15.69 -5.74
CA ASN A 91 -24.89 -15.16 -4.61
C ASN A 91 -24.43 -13.72 -4.89
N PHE A 92 -23.93 -13.06 -3.83
CA PHE A 92 -23.53 -11.66 -3.89
C PHE A 92 -22.28 -11.47 -4.76
N GLU A 93 -21.39 -12.45 -4.77
CA GLU A 93 -20.17 -12.46 -5.57
C GLU A 93 -20.46 -12.43 -7.07
N GLU A 94 -21.38 -13.27 -7.53
CA GLU A 94 -21.85 -13.33 -8.92
C GLU A 94 -22.49 -12.01 -9.33
N TYR A 95 -23.26 -11.39 -8.43
CA TYR A 95 -23.81 -10.05 -8.64
C TYR A 95 -22.71 -9.00 -8.83
N CYS A 96 -21.70 -8.98 -7.95
CA CYS A 96 -20.60 -8.02 -8.04
C CYS A 96 -19.81 -8.15 -9.35
N ILE A 97 -19.50 -9.38 -9.77
CA ILE A 97 -18.74 -9.64 -10.99
C ILE A 97 -19.57 -9.27 -12.22
N ASN A 98 -20.80 -9.76 -12.34
CA ASN A 98 -21.58 -9.61 -13.57
C ASN A 98 -22.23 -8.23 -13.71
N ARG A 99 -22.60 -7.55 -12.62
CA ARG A 99 -23.25 -6.24 -12.68
C ARG A 99 -22.26 -5.08 -12.63
N TRP A 100 -21.19 -5.22 -11.86
CA TRP A 100 -20.27 -4.13 -11.54
C TRP A 100 -18.84 -4.37 -12.03
N GLU A 101 -18.58 -5.49 -12.71
CA GLU A 101 -17.23 -5.89 -13.17
C GLU A 101 -16.20 -5.87 -12.03
N MET A 102 -16.66 -6.12 -10.81
CA MET A 102 -15.89 -5.96 -9.60
C MET A 102 -15.62 -7.32 -8.98
N SER A 103 -14.35 -7.60 -8.70
CA SER A 103 -13.97 -8.84 -8.01
C SER A 103 -14.62 -8.93 -6.63
N ARG A 104 -14.89 -10.16 -6.18
CA ARG A 104 -15.31 -10.45 -4.81
C ARG A 104 -14.46 -9.69 -3.80
N ARG A 105 -13.13 -9.80 -3.91
CA ARG A 105 -12.18 -9.20 -2.99
C ARG A 105 -12.32 -7.67 -2.93
N SER A 106 -12.47 -7.03 -4.07
CA SER A 106 -12.66 -5.57 -4.16
C SER A 106 -13.96 -5.13 -3.50
N ALA A 107 -15.06 -5.87 -3.70
CA ALA A 107 -16.35 -5.57 -3.09
C ALA A 107 -16.27 -5.61 -1.56
N TYR A 108 -15.73 -6.70 -1.00
CA TYR A 108 -15.57 -6.83 0.45
C TYR A 108 -14.58 -5.80 1.00
N GLN A 109 -13.50 -5.45 0.28
CA GLN A 109 -12.58 -4.40 0.71
C GLN A 109 -13.27 -3.03 0.85
N LEU A 110 -14.13 -2.66 -0.12
CA LEU A 110 -14.93 -1.43 -0.04
C LEU A 110 -15.90 -1.47 1.14
N MET A 111 -16.57 -2.59 1.38
CA MET A 111 -17.51 -2.76 2.50
C MET A 111 -16.82 -2.66 3.87
N GLU A 112 -15.65 -3.28 4.02
CA GLU A 112 -14.87 -3.22 5.27
C GLU A 112 -14.27 -1.84 5.48
N ALA A 113 -13.72 -1.21 4.44
CA ALA A 113 -13.20 0.16 4.52
C ALA A 113 -14.30 1.19 4.84
N ALA A 114 -15.51 1.02 4.30
CA ALA A 114 -16.65 1.87 4.63
C ALA A 114 -17.06 1.71 6.11
N SER A 115 -16.98 0.49 6.65
CA SER A 115 -17.28 0.22 8.06
C SER A 115 -16.26 0.90 8.99
N VAL A 116 -14.97 0.83 8.64
CA VAL A 116 -13.90 1.58 9.34
C VAL A 116 -14.15 3.08 9.24
N TYR A 117 -14.47 3.59 8.05
CA TYR A 117 -14.74 5.00 7.82
C TYR A 117 -15.85 5.52 8.74
N GLU A 118 -16.98 4.81 8.82
CA GLU A 118 -18.07 5.20 9.71
C GLU A 118 -17.64 5.21 11.18
N ASN A 119 -16.86 4.21 11.59
CA ASN A 119 -16.38 4.12 12.97
C ASN A 119 -15.42 5.26 13.35
N VAL A 120 -14.51 5.66 12.45
CA VAL A 120 -13.60 6.79 12.71
C VAL A 120 -14.28 8.15 12.56
N ARG A 121 -15.36 8.24 11.77
CA ARG A 121 -16.10 9.48 11.51
C ARG A 121 -16.62 10.15 12.78
N HIS A 122 -17.02 9.37 13.79
CA HIS A 122 -17.61 9.90 15.02
C HIS A 122 -16.62 10.52 16.01
N GLY A 123 -15.31 10.53 15.72
CA GLY A 123 -14.30 11.06 16.65
C GLY A 123 -13.04 11.63 16.01
N ALA A 124 -12.97 11.73 14.68
CA ALA A 124 -11.79 12.22 13.97
C ALA A 124 -12.09 13.54 13.24
N GLN A 125 -11.17 14.50 13.37
CA GLN A 125 -11.22 15.76 12.63
C GLN A 125 -10.87 15.58 11.14
N ILE A 126 -9.97 14.63 10.85
CA ILE A 126 -9.57 14.26 9.50
C ILE A 126 -10.07 12.86 9.21
N LEU A 127 -10.80 12.68 8.10
CA LEU A 127 -11.35 11.40 7.70
C LEU A 127 -10.47 10.71 6.65
N PRO A 128 -10.52 9.37 6.54
CA PRO A 128 -9.84 8.66 5.47
C PRO A 128 -10.31 9.16 4.11
N ALA A 129 -9.39 9.65 3.29
CA ALA A 129 -9.67 10.21 1.97
C ALA A 129 -9.89 9.12 0.91
N ASN A 130 -9.48 7.88 1.17
CA ASN A 130 -9.68 6.75 0.27
C ASN A 130 -9.70 5.40 1.01
N GLU A 131 -10.18 4.37 0.32
CA GLU A 131 -10.22 2.97 0.79
C GLU A 131 -8.86 2.49 1.32
N ARG A 132 -7.76 2.87 0.63
CA ARG A 132 -6.42 2.38 0.96
C ARG A 132 -5.90 2.87 2.31
N GLN A 133 -6.37 4.03 2.78
CA GLN A 133 -6.06 4.55 4.11
C GLN A 133 -6.90 3.87 5.20
N ALA A 134 -8.15 3.52 4.93
CA ALA A 134 -9.03 2.86 5.89
C ALA A 134 -8.73 1.35 6.03
N ARG A 135 -8.39 0.69 4.92
CA ARG A 135 -8.16 -0.76 4.84
C ARG A 135 -7.19 -1.33 5.89
N PRO A 136 -6.03 -0.71 6.21
CA PRO A 136 -5.12 -1.26 7.21
C PRO A 136 -5.70 -1.33 8.62
N LEU A 137 -6.78 -0.61 8.91
CA LEU A 137 -7.44 -0.62 10.21
C LEU A 137 -8.50 -1.73 10.34
N THR A 138 -8.95 -2.36 9.26
CA THR A 138 -10.03 -3.38 9.30
C THR A 138 -9.68 -4.58 10.19
N VAL A 139 -8.38 -4.83 10.36
CA VAL A 139 -7.84 -5.91 11.21
C VAL A 139 -7.87 -5.60 12.71
N LEU A 140 -8.17 -4.36 13.09
CA LEU A 140 -8.26 -3.93 14.48
C LEU A 140 -9.71 -3.96 14.98
N PRO A 141 -9.97 -4.21 16.27
CA PRO A 141 -11.29 -4.04 16.84
C PRO A 141 -11.75 -2.56 16.75
N PRO A 142 -13.07 -2.29 16.69
CA PRO A 142 -13.59 -0.93 16.45
C PRO A 142 -13.02 0.15 17.37
N GLU A 143 -12.85 -0.15 18.65
CA GLU A 143 -12.24 0.77 19.62
C GLU A 143 -10.83 1.20 19.20
N LYS A 144 -9.99 0.23 18.83
CA LYS A 144 -8.60 0.46 18.42
C LYS A 144 -8.47 1.09 17.05
N GLN A 145 -9.47 0.94 16.16
CA GLN A 145 -9.46 1.62 14.86
C GLN A 145 -9.45 3.14 15.04
N ARG A 146 -10.25 3.67 15.98
CA ARG A 146 -10.33 5.10 16.28
C ARG A 146 -9.02 5.63 16.86
N GLU A 147 -8.48 4.92 17.84
CA GLU A 147 -7.19 5.26 18.47
C GLU A 147 -6.02 5.21 17.45
N ALA A 148 -5.96 4.15 16.65
CA ALA A 148 -4.94 3.99 15.62
C ALA A 148 -5.05 5.06 14.54
N TRP A 149 -6.26 5.43 14.13
CA TRP A 149 -6.47 6.52 13.18
C TRP A 149 -6.03 7.87 13.75
N ASN A 150 -6.43 8.20 14.99
CA ASN A 150 -6.01 9.44 15.65
C ASN A 150 -4.49 9.53 15.82
N LYS A 151 -3.84 8.41 16.17
CA LYS A 151 -2.38 8.33 16.22
C LYS A 151 -1.77 8.53 14.83
N ALA A 152 -2.32 7.91 13.78
CA ALA A 152 -1.82 8.07 12.42
C ALA A 152 -1.95 9.52 11.91
N VAL A 153 -3.03 10.22 12.25
CA VAL A 153 -3.22 11.65 11.97
C VAL A 153 -2.19 12.49 12.70
N SER A 154 -1.96 12.23 13.99
CA SER A 154 -1.04 13.02 14.83
C SER A 154 0.44 12.81 14.49
N THR A 155 0.79 11.63 13.96
CA THR A 155 2.17 11.24 13.63
C THR A 155 2.47 11.31 12.14
N ALA A 156 1.57 11.91 11.35
CA ALA A 156 1.66 11.91 9.89
C ALA A 156 2.95 12.61 9.40
N PRO A 157 3.79 11.93 8.61
CA PRO A 157 4.99 12.55 8.05
C PRO A 157 4.58 13.70 7.12
N SER A 158 5.11 14.89 7.37
CA SER A 158 4.81 16.12 6.60
C SER A 158 3.32 16.51 6.59
N GLY A 159 2.56 16.11 7.61
CA GLY A 159 1.14 16.44 7.75
C GLY A 159 0.20 15.70 6.78
N LYS A 160 0.71 14.73 6.00
CA LYS A 160 -0.09 13.94 5.05
C LYS A 160 -0.26 12.51 5.55
N VAL A 161 -1.50 12.10 5.79
CA VAL A 161 -1.83 10.74 6.21
C VAL A 161 -1.71 9.81 5.00
N THR A 162 -0.64 9.01 4.93
CA THR A 162 -0.44 8.02 3.86
C THR A 162 -0.93 6.64 4.29
N SER A 163 -1.34 5.79 3.33
CA SER A 163 -1.77 4.42 3.62
C SER A 163 -0.67 3.56 4.24
N ILE A 164 0.59 3.78 3.87
CA ILE A 164 1.76 3.09 4.42
C ILE A 164 1.93 3.45 5.90
N HIS A 165 1.81 4.74 6.24
CA HIS A 165 1.89 5.21 7.62
C HIS A 165 0.77 4.63 8.48
N VAL A 166 -0.47 4.64 7.98
CA VAL A 166 -1.61 4.05 8.69
C VAL A 166 -1.41 2.55 8.92
N ALA A 167 -0.86 1.83 7.93
CA ALA A 167 -0.55 0.41 8.08
C ALA A 167 0.52 0.14 9.14
N GLN A 168 1.55 0.98 9.23
CA GLN A 168 2.57 0.88 10.26
C GLN A 168 1.97 1.08 11.66
N VAL A 169 1.17 2.14 11.84
CA VAL A 169 0.47 2.40 13.10
C VAL A 169 -0.47 1.24 13.46
N ALA A 170 -1.26 0.73 12.51
CA ALA A 170 -2.17 -0.38 12.75
C ALA A 170 -1.44 -1.63 13.26
N LYS A 171 -0.27 -1.94 12.68
CA LYS A 171 0.58 -3.07 13.08
C LYS A 171 1.07 -2.94 14.52
N GLU A 172 1.42 -1.75 14.98
CA GLU A 172 1.82 -1.50 16.38
C GLU A 172 0.68 -1.84 17.36
N TYR A 173 -0.55 -1.47 17.03
CA TYR A 173 -1.74 -1.79 17.85
C TYR A 173 -2.07 -3.28 17.87
N GLN A 174 -1.73 -4.03 16.82
CA GLN A 174 -1.85 -5.49 16.80
C GLN A 174 -0.81 -6.16 17.71
N GLN A 175 0.44 -5.70 17.66
CA GLN A 175 1.54 -6.28 18.44
C GLN A 175 1.41 -5.96 19.95
N GLY A 176 0.88 -4.79 20.30
CA GLY A 176 0.57 -4.43 21.69
C GLY A 176 -0.61 -5.21 22.32
N ASN A 177 -1.33 -6.02 21.54
CA ASN A 177 -2.50 -6.78 22.01
C ASN A 177 -2.16 -8.18 22.57
N VAL A 178 -0.87 -8.58 22.55
CA VAL A 178 -0.41 -9.91 23.00
C VAL A 178 -0.12 -9.94 24.51
N VAL A 179 0.02 -8.80 25.17
CA VAL A 179 0.34 -8.73 26.61
C VAL A 179 -0.91 -8.38 27.42
N THR A 180 -1.80 -9.35 27.64
CA THR A 180 -2.65 -9.49 28.86
C THR A 180 -3.72 -10.57 28.65
N LYS A 181 -3.35 -11.86 28.67
CA LYS A 181 -4.21 -12.90 29.25
C LYS A 181 -3.34 -13.91 29.99
N SER A 182 -3.23 -13.69 31.30
CA SER A 182 -2.75 -14.65 32.27
C SER A 182 -3.62 -15.92 32.22
N ARG A 183 -3.04 -17.05 31.83
CA ARG A 183 -3.43 -18.36 32.38
C ARG A 183 -2.19 -19.00 32.98
N LYS A 184 -2.21 -19.07 34.32
CA LYS A 184 -1.21 -19.69 35.18
C LYS A 184 -1.00 -21.16 34.81
N ASN A 185 0.27 -21.48 34.57
CA ASN A 185 1.04 -22.65 35.02
C ASN A 185 0.49 -24.06 34.81
N LYS A 186 1.18 -24.82 33.94
CA LYS A 186 2.13 -25.82 34.44
C LYS A 186 3.25 -26.07 33.42
N THR A 187 4.43 -25.53 33.73
CA THR A 187 5.74 -25.92 33.19
C THR A 187 6.16 -27.28 33.80
N PRO A 188 7.12 -27.99 33.18
CA PRO A 188 8.53 -27.76 33.50
C PRO A 188 9.34 -27.54 32.22
N ASN A 189 9.93 -26.36 32.07
CA ASN A 189 11.27 -25.98 32.51
C ASN A 189 12.34 -26.50 31.52
N LEU A 190 12.86 -25.59 30.68
CA LEU A 190 14.29 -25.30 30.76
C LEU A 190 14.61 -23.88 30.25
N GLN A 191 15.36 -23.21 31.12
CA GLN A 191 15.99 -21.90 31.07
C GLN A 191 16.57 -21.50 29.70
N GLN A 192 16.22 -20.31 29.23
CA GLN A 192 17.11 -19.15 29.08
C GLN A 192 18.40 -19.42 28.29
N SER A 193 18.47 -18.86 27.08
CA SER A 193 19.69 -18.18 26.66
C SER A 193 19.37 -17.02 25.71
N THR A 194 20.16 -15.98 25.90
CA THR A 194 20.11 -14.63 25.39
C THR A 194 20.47 -14.51 23.91
N ASN A 195 20.09 -13.38 23.33
CA ASN A 195 20.58 -12.81 22.08
C ASN A 195 22.01 -13.23 21.73
N ASN A 196 22.17 -14.00 20.65
CA ASN A 196 23.28 -13.95 19.70
C ASN A 196 22.94 -14.78 18.45
N SER A 197 23.38 -14.26 17.32
CA SER A 197 23.26 -14.78 15.95
C SER A 197 23.40 -16.31 15.84
N LYS A 198 22.35 -16.98 15.33
CA LYS A 198 22.39 -18.19 14.46
C LYS A 198 20.95 -18.54 14.02
N PRO A 199 20.71 -18.92 12.75
CA PRO A 199 19.41 -19.42 12.32
C PRO A 199 19.14 -20.77 12.99
N SER A 200 17.99 -20.92 13.64
CA SER A 200 17.60 -22.17 14.27
C SER A 200 17.26 -23.22 13.21
N ASP A 201 18.04 -24.30 13.18
CA ASP A 201 17.92 -25.49 12.31
C ASP A 201 16.68 -26.37 12.61
N GLU A 202 15.60 -25.78 13.13
CA GLU A 202 14.41 -26.53 13.51
C GLU A 202 13.54 -26.82 12.28
N ARG A 203 13.37 -28.11 11.99
CA ARG A 203 12.54 -28.59 10.89
C ARG A 203 11.08 -28.16 11.07
N SER A 204 10.63 -27.21 10.25
CA SER A 204 9.24 -26.74 10.23
C SER A 204 8.65 -26.81 8.83
N CYS A 205 7.36 -27.12 8.71
CA CYS A 205 6.66 -27.10 7.42
C CYS A 205 6.75 -25.73 6.75
N TRP A 206 6.85 -24.65 7.53
CA TRP A 206 7.04 -23.28 7.04
C TRP A 206 8.43 -23.03 6.42
N ASN A 207 9.44 -23.73 6.94
CA ASN A 207 10.82 -23.69 6.44
C ASN A 207 11.08 -24.77 5.38
N CYS A 208 10.04 -25.49 4.93
CA CYS A 208 10.17 -26.50 3.89
C CYS A 208 10.11 -25.87 2.50
N LEU A 209 10.94 -26.36 1.58
CA LEU A 209 10.92 -25.98 0.16
C LEU A 209 9.56 -26.25 -0.49
N HIS A 210 8.92 -27.35 -0.12
CA HIS A 210 7.63 -27.76 -0.68
C HIS A 210 6.44 -27.02 -0.08
N CYS A 211 6.65 -26.05 0.80
CA CYS A 211 5.57 -25.19 1.30
C CYS A 211 5.15 -24.19 0.23
N SER A 212 3.87 -24.18 -0.13
CA SER A 212 3.29 -23.15 -0.99
C SER A 212 3.50 -21.76 -0.39
N LYS A 213 3.85 -20.79 -1.25
CA LYS A 213 3.91 -19.36 -0.91
C LYS A 213 2.55 -18.67 -1.05
N GLU A 214 1.57 -19.36 -1.64
CA GLU A 214 0.22 -18.84 -1.81
C GLU A 214 -0.59 -19.10 -0.55
N PHE A 215 -1.15 -18.02 0.00
CA PHE A 215 -2.03 -18.10 1.16
C PHE A 215 -3.27 -18.91 0.82
N VAL A 216 -3.48 -20.02 1.53
CA VAL A 216 -4.73 -20.79 1.46
C VAL A 216 -5.79 -20.05 2.27
N ASP A 217 -7.04 -19.99 1.79
CA ASP A 217 -8.14 -19.23 2.40
C ASP A 217 -8.52 -19.68 3.85
N ASP A 218 -7.94 -20.78 4.35
CA ASP A 218 -8.15 -21.29 5.71
C ASP A 218 -6.85 -21.17 6.53
N PRO A 219 -6.83 -20.40 7.64
CA PRO A 219 -5.63 -20.19 8.46
C PRO A 219 -5.13 -21.47 9.16
N HIS A 220 -5.91 -22.56 9.18
CA HIS A 220 -5.52 -23.85 9.75
C HIS A 220 -5.11 -24.90 8.70
N SER A 221 -5.11 -24.52 7.42
CA SER A 221 -4.72 -25.39 6.31
C SER A 221 -3.57 -24.77 5.54
N PHE A 222 -2.60 -25.59 5.15
CA PHE A 222 -1.52 -25.17 4.25
C PHE A 222 -1.39 -26.16 3.09
N TYR A 223 -0.86 -25.69 1.97
CA TYR A 223 -0.61 -26.56 0.81
C TYR A 223 0.87 -26.92 0.70
N CYS A 224 1.14 -28.22 0.71
CA CYS A 224 2.45 -28.79 0.42
C CYS A 224 2.46 -29.32 -1.01
N TYR A 225 3.42 -28.91 -1.84
CA TYR A 225 3.53 -29.39 -3.23
C TYR A 225 3.74 -30.91 -3.35
N GLN A 226 4.19 -31.59 -2.28
CA GLN A 226 4.37 -33.04 -2.25
C GLN A 226 3.20 -33.80 -1.61
N LEU A 227 2.51 -33.19 -0.65
CA LEU A 227 1.50 -33.88 0.18
C LEU A 227 0.09 -33.29 0.04
N GLY A 228 -0.09 -32.29 -0.83
CA GLY A 228 -1.36 -31.60 -1.03
C GLY A 228 -1.76 -30.71 0.16
N LYS A 229 -3.07 -30.51 0.35
CA LYS A 229 -3.61 -29.70 1.44
C LYS A 229 -3.50 -30.45 2.77
N LEU A 230 -2.83 -29.85 3.74
CA LEU A 230 -2.60 -30.39 5.07
C LEU A 230 -3.23 -29.50 6.15
N SER A 231 -3.85 -30.11 7.15
CA SER A 231 -4.46 -29.40 8.28
C SER A 231 -3.59 -29.43 9.53
N PHE A 232 -3.45 -28.30 10.20
CA PHE A 232 -2.75 -28.15 11.47
C PHE A 232 -3.63 -28.31 12.71
N ILE A 233 -4.88 -28.75 12.54
CA ILE A 233 -5.81 -28.96 13.66
C ILE A 233 -5.37 -30.12 14.57
N GLU A 234 -4.80 -31.19 13.99
CA GLU A 234 -4.41 -32.39 14.74
C GLU A 234 -2.91 -32.47 15.06
N LYS A 235 -2.07 -31.83 14.24
CA LYS A 235 -0.60 -31.83 14.36
C LYS A 235 -0.05 -30.53 13.81
N ASP A 236 0.81 -29.84 14.56
CA ASP A 236 1.40 -28.58 14.13
C ASP A 236 2.47 -28.75 13.03
N GLY A 237 2.89 -27.63 12.44
CA GLY A 237 3.87 -27.61 11.34
C GLY A 237 5.26 -28.12 11.71
N ASN A 238 5.64 -28.12 12.99
CA ASN A 238 6.95 -28.60 13.43
C ASN A 238 6.91 -30.13 13.60
N GLN A 239 5.86 -30.65 14.24
CA GLN A 239 5.63 -32.10 14.39
C GLN A 239 5.48 -32.81 13.04
N ARG A 240 4.78 -32.17 12.10
CA ARG A 240 4.65 -32.69 10.73
C ARG A 240 5.98 -32.67 9.99
N ALA A 241 6.78 -31.61 10.11
CA ALA A 241 8.09 -31.54 9.47
C ALA A 241 9.09 -32.57 10.02
N GLN A 242 9.06 -32.85 11.32
CA GLN A 242 9.89 -33.88 11.95
C GLN A 242 9.57 -35.29 11.45
N SER A 243 8.29 -35.58 11.15
CA SER A 243 7.84 -36.88 10.64
C SER A 243 7.70 -36.95 9.12
N CYS A 244 8.00 -35.86 8.41
CA CYS A 244 7.84 -35.77 6.97
C CYS A 244 9.07 -36.34 6.24
N LYS A 245 8.85 -37.39 5.44
CA LYS A 245 9.87 -38.03 4.59
C LYS A 245 10.38 -37.14 3.46
N PHE A 246 9.63 -36.10 3.10
CA PHE A 246 9.91 -35.17 2.01
C PHE A 246 10.37 -33.80 2.53
N TRP A 247 10.74 -33.69 3.80
CA TRP A 247 11.12 -32.39 4.35
C TRP A 247 12.51 -31.98 3.85
N THR A 248 12.57 -30.85 3.15
CA THR A 248 13.81 -30.24 2.66
C THR A 248 13.84 -28.79 3.12
N HIS A 249 14.91 -28.39 3.79
CA HIS A 249 15.05 -27.01 4.26
C HIS A 249 15.11 -26.06 3.06
N ARG A 250 14.29 -25.01 3.08
CA ARG A 250 14.20 -24.00 2.01
C ARG A 250 15.54 -23.31 1.73
N GLN A 251 16.44 -23.26 2.71
CA GLN A 251 17.77 -22.67 2.59
C GLN A 251 18.88 -23.70 2.28
N ALA A 252 18.61 -25.01 2.29
CA ALA A 252 19.63 -26.04 2.10
C ALA A 252 19.95 -26.32 0.61
N GLU A 253 19.22 -25.72 -0.33
CA GLU A 253 19.48 -25.85 -1.76
C GLU A 253 20.09 -24.57 -2.36
N LEU A 254 21.09 -24.00 -1.67
CA LEU A 254 22.00 -23.03 -2.28
C LEU A 254 23.24 -23.70 -2.89
N ASP A 255 23.57 -24.94 -2.51
CA ASP A 255 24.84 -25.56 -2.92
C ASP A 255 24.69 -26.67 -3.98
N GLU A 256 23.56 -27.39 -4.07
CA GLU A 256 23.41 -28.51 -5.03
C GLU A 256 22.47 -28.22 -6.24
N ILE A 257 21.60 -27.20 -6.17
CA ILE A 257 20.77 -26.78 -7.31
C ILE A 257 21.57 -25.99 -8.37
N ASN A 258 22.71 -25.41 -7.98
CA ASN A 258 23.57 -24.62 -8.88
C ASN A 258 24.20 -25.40 -10.04
N GLN A 259 24.08 -26.75 -10.08
CA GLN A 259 24.70 -27.55 -11.13
C GLN A 259 23.74 -28.14 -12.16
N SER A 260 22.41 -27.99 -12.05
CA SER A 260 21.49 -28.72 -12.96
C SER A 260 20.22 -28.00 -13.45
N ARG A 261 20.05 -26.68 -13.29
CA ARG A 261 19.01 -25.92 -14.01
C ARG A 261 19.53 -24.62 -14.63
N PRO A 262 19.14 -24.31 -15.89
CA PRO A 262 19.69 -23.21 -16.64
C PRO A 262 19.32 -21.86 -16.00
N THR A 263 20.36 -21.05 -15.85
CA THR A 263 20.42 -19.72 -15.22
C THR A 263 19.23 -18.81 -15.61
N SER A 264 18.42 -18.41 -14.62
CA SER A 264 17.65 -17.17 -14.73
C SER A 264 18.66 -16.02 -14.69
N GLN A 265 18.84 -15.35 -15.83
CA GLN A 265 19.79 -14.23 -15.95
C GLN A 265 19.49 -13.18 -14.88
N GLU A 266 20.54 -12.73 -14.18
CA GLU A 266 20.48 -11.55 -13.34
C GLU A 266 19.95 -10.38 -14.18
N SER A 267 18.77 -9.87 -13.84
CA SER A 267 18.19 -8.71 -14.50
C SER A 267 18.17 -7.55 -13.52
N PHE A 268 18.50 -6.37 -14.03
CA PHE A 268 18.39 -5.11 -13.30
C PHE A 268 17.39 -4.20 -14.03
N THR A 269 16.79 -3.26 -13.31
CA THR A 269 15.84 -2.30 -13.90
C THR A 269 16.53 -0.98 -14.20
N LEU A 270 16.47 -0.54 -15.46
CA LEU A 270 16.91 0.78 -15.89
C LEU A 270 15.69 1.65 -16.20
N THR A 271 15.54 2.79 -15.53
CA THR A 271 14.46 3.76 -15.79
C THR A 271 15.00 4.96 -16.55
N LEU A 272 14.48 5.22 -17.75
CA LEU A 272 14.86 6.34 -18.61
C LEU A 272 13.68 7.29 -18.80
N GLN A 273 13.93 8.60 -18.75
CA GLN A 273 12.97 9.63 -19.12
C GLN A 273 13.29 10.11 -20.54
N LEU A 274 12.45 9.74 -21.50
CA LEU A 274 12.62 10.09 -22.91
C LEU A 274 11.56 11.11 -23.34
N PRO A 275 11.87 12.02 -24.29
CA PRO A 275 10.87 12.92 -24.87
C PRO A 275 9.67 12.16 -25.46
N ALA A 276 8.46 12.66 -25.20
CA ALA A 276 7.21 11.99 -25.57
C ALA A 276 7.06 11.72 -27.09
N TYR A 277 7.68 12.55 -27.95
CA TYR A 277 7.62 12.37 -29.39
C TYR A 277 8.36 11.12 -29.89
N LEU A 278 9.25 10.52 -29.08
CA LEU A 278 9.97 9.31 -29.43
C LEU A 278 9.14 8.04 -29.24
N GLN A 279 8.09 8.09 -28.43
CA GLN A 279 7.25 6.93 -28.14
C GLN A 279 6.62 6.30 -29.40
N PRO A 280 5.95 7.04 -30.30
CA PRO A 280 5.40 6.44 -31.52
C PRO A 280 6.51 5.92 -32.46
N LEU A 281 7.63 6.65 -32.56
CA LEU A 281 8.75 6.26 -33.43
C LEU A 281 9.40 4.94 -32.97
N ILE A 282 9.54 4.73 -31.67
CA ILE A 282 10.08 3.48 -31.10
C ILE A 282 9.10 2.32 -31.32
N GLN A 283 7.79 2.57 -31.19
CA GLN A 283 6.78 1.54 -31.44
C GLN A 283 6.74 1.11 -32.90
N ASP A 284 6.83 2.05 -33.83
CA ASP A 284 6.87 1.77 -35.27
C ASP A 284 8.14 1.00 -35.64
N ALA A 285 9.31 1.41 -35.14
CA ALA A 285 10.58 0.72 -35.38
C ALA A 285 10.62 -0.71 -34.81
N ALA A 286 10.02 -0.92 -33.62
CA ALA A 286 9.88 -2.26 -33.04
C ALA A 286 8.98 -3.15 -33.88
N LYS A 287 7.87 -2.58 -34.40
CA LYS A 287 6.91 -3.27 -35.27
C LYS A 287 7.51 -3.65 -36.62
N GLU A 288 8.28 -2.75 -37.25
CA GLU A 288 9.03 -3.05 -38.49
C GLU A 288 10.05 -4.18 -38.29
N SER A 289 10.63 -4.28 -37.09
CA SER A 289 11.56 -5.34 -36.72
C SER A 289 10.88 -6.63 -36.27
N GLY A 290 9.54 -6.68 -36.20
CA GLY A 290 8.77 -7.85 -35.75
C GLY A 290 8.92 -8.17 -34.26
N LEU A 291 9.37 -7.22 -33.44
CA LEU A 291 9.67 -7.42 -32.01
C LEU A 291 8.75 -6.58 -31.11
N VAL A 292 8.56 -7.03 -29.87
CA VAL A 292 7.94 -6.21 -28.82
C VAL A 292 8.93 -5.12 -28.42
N VAL A 293 8.43 -3.93 -28.07
CA VAL A 293 9.26 -2.74 -27.72
C VAL A 293 10.37 -3.08 -26.72
N VAL A 294 10.10 -3.90 -25.71
CA VAL A 294 11.09 -4.30 -24.69
C VAL A 294 12.24 -5.11 -25.30
N ASP A 295 11.92 -6.09 -26.15
CA ASP A 295 12.92 -6.94 -26.81
C ASP A 295 13.73 -6.14 -27.84
N TRP A 296 13.05 -5.25 -28.58
CA TRP A 296 13.68 -4.35 -29.52
C TRP A 296 14.70 -3.44 -28.82
N VAL A 297 14.30 -2.76 -27.74
CA VAL A 297 15.20 -1.91 -26.93
C VAL A 297 16.35 -2.73 -26.35
N THR A 298 16.07 -3.94 -25.87
CA THR A 298 17.11 -4.83 -25.32
C THR A 298 18.16 -5.19 -26.38
N ASN A 299 17.75 -5.45 -27.61
CA ASN A 299 18.67 -5.74 -28.71
C ASN A 299 19.52 -4.52 -29.11
N ILE A 300 18.91 -3.33 -29.13
CA ILE A 300 19.65 -2.08 -29.38
C ILE A 300 20.70 -1.83 -28.29
N LEU A 301 20.33 -2.00 -27.02
CA LEU A 301 21.25 -1.86 -25.90
C LEU A 301 22.38 -2.90 -25.95
N LYS A 302 22.06 -4.16 -26.23
CA LYS A 302 23.07 -5.23 -26.42
C LYS A 302 24.03 -4.88 -27.54
N ALA A 303 23.54 -4.47 -28.70
CA ALA A 303 24.37 -4.11 -29.85
C ALA A 303 25.25 -2.88 -29.55
N ALA A 304 24.73 -1.89 -28.83
CA ALA A 304 25.49 -0.71 -28.43
C ALA A 304 26.60 -1.03 -27.43
N VAL A 305 26.33 -1.91 -26.45
CA VAL A 305 27.32 -2.34 -25.46
C VAL A 305 28.41 -3.18 -26.12
N LEU A 306 28.05 -4.16 -26.96
CA LEU A 306 29.02 -5.02 -27.65
C LEU A 306 29.93 -4.23 -28.59
N LYS A 307 29.40 -3.25 -29.33
CA LYS A 307 30.23 -2.33 -30.15
C LYS A 307 31.22 -1.52 -29.33
N SER A 308 30.88 -1.17 -28.08
CA SER A 308 31.77 -0.42 -27.19
C SER A 308 32.93 -1.29 -26.65
N GLU A 309 32.71 -2.59 -26.50
CA GLU A 309 33.73 -3.55 -26.07
C GLU A 309 34.71 -3.88 -27.20
N GLU A 310 34.21 -4.06 -28.42
CA GLU A 310 35.06 -4.27 -29.61
C GLU A 310 35.98 -3.06 -29.86
N SER A 311 35.45 -1.84 -29.73
CA SER A 311 36.22 -0.60 -29.90
C SER A 311 37.27 -0.39 -28.80
N ARG A 312 36.98 -0.78 -27.55
CA ARG A 312 37.95 -0.73 -26.44
C ARG A 312 39.07 -1.77 -26.60
N ASN A 313 38.73 -2.98 -27.04
CA ASN A 313 39.72 -4.03 -27.27
C ASN A 313 40.65 -3.72 -28.46
N THR A 314 40.16 -3.03 -29.49
CA THR A 314 41.03 -2.55 -30.58
C THR A 314 41.95 -1.42 -30.11
N GLN A 315 41.47 -0.48 -29.29
CA GLN A 315 42.32 0.58 -28.72
C GLN A 315 43.44 0.02 -27.82
N ILE A 316 43.12 -0.97 -26.97
CA ILE A 316 44.09 -1.67 -26.10
C ILE A 316 45.09 -2.48 -26.92
N HIS A 317 44.64 -3.17 -27.98
CA HIS A 317 45.56 -3.87 -28.88
C HIS A 317 46.49 -2.91 -29.63
N GLN A 318 46.01 -1.73 -30.03
CA GLN A 318 46.85 -0.72 -30.67
C GLN A 318 47.92 -0.16 -29.72
N GLU A 319 47.55 0.14 -28.46
CA GLU A 319 48.51 0.59 -27.43
C GLU A 319 49.52 -0.51 -27.06
N ILE A 320 49.12 -1.78 -26.99
CA ILE A 320 50.04 -2.90 -26.70
C ILE A 320 51.01 -3.14 -27.86
N ILE A 321 50.56 -3.00 -29.11
CA ILE A 321 51.43 -3.15 -30.29
C ILE A 321 52.45 -1.99 -30.34
N ASP A 322 52.04 -0.75 -30.06
CA ASP A 322 52.96 0.40 -30.03
C ASP A 322 53.98 0.31 -28.88
N ILE A 323 53.62 -0.29 -27.74
CA ILE A 323 54.56 -0.55 -26.64
C ILE A 323 55.58 -1.66 -27.02
N GLN A 324 55.15 -2.75 -27.66
CA GLN A 324 56.06 -3.84 -28.04
C GLN A 324 57.01 -3.49 -29.19
N VAL A 325 56.63 -2.60 -30.10
CA VAL A 325 57.52 -2.15 -31.20
C VAL A 325 58.59 -1.16 -30.70
N SER A 326 58.38 -0.51 -29.55
CA SER A 326 59.31 0.46 -28.97
C SER A 326 60.40 -0.15 -28.07
N GLU A 327 60.24 -1.39 -27.61
CA GLU A 327 61.21 -2.09 -26.74
C GLU A 327 62.17 -3.04 -27.48
N ILE A 328 62.11 -3.10 -28.82
CA ILE A 328 63.05 -3.87 -29.64
C ILE A 328 63.69 -2.95 -30.68
N ALA A 329 64.62 -2.11 -30.24
CA ALA A 329 65.60 -1.41 -31.08
C ALA A 329 66.93 -1.24 -30.34
#